data_AF-A0A382X6J9-F1
#
_entry.id   AF-A0A382X6J9-F1
#
_cell.length_a   1.000
_cell.length_b   1.000
_cell.length_c   1.000
_cell.angle_alpha   90.00
_cell.angle_beta   90.00
_cell.angle_gamma   90.00
#
_symmetry.space_group_name_H-M   'P 1'
#
loop_
_entity.id
_entity.type
_entity.pdbx_description
1 polymer ?
#
loop_
_entity_poly.entity_id
_entity_poly.type
_entity_poly.pdbx_seq_one_letter_code
_entity_poly.pdbx_strand_id
1 'polypeptide(L)'
;MKITKNIMYPQELTDEKQIQSPDTAKNTIKKAEHGKHPNSLANLKPYEPGQSGNPGGRPTKYKKLGDALLQYAEKREVKYEWDENQEEYVNFEGDDTYREEVLEVIWQRARDGNIKYVELLAQLGCLDAK
;
A
#
# COMPACT_ATOMS: atom_id res chain seq x y z
N MET A 1 -54.54 16.08 4.07
CA MET A 1 -53.28 16.55 4.67
C MET A 1 -52.14 16.17 3.74
N LYS A 2 -51.58 17.13 3.00
CA LYS A 2 -50.42 16.94 2.11
C LYS A 2 -49.42 18.04 2.46
N ILE A 3 -48.27 17.64 2.96
CA ILE A 3 -47.18 18.51 3.41
C ILE A 3 -46.30 18.76 2.21
N THR A 4 -46.31 19.98 1.67
CA THR A 4 -45.30 20.43 0.69
C THR A 4 -44.24 21.23 1.42
N LYS A 5 -43.05 20.63 1.55
CA LYS A 5 -41.84 21.29 2.03
C LYS A 5 -41.38 22.28 0.96
N ASN A 6 -41.49 23.58 1.21
CA ASN A 6 -40.82 24.59 0.39
C ASN A 6 -39.32 24.55 0.73
N ILE A 7 -38.55 23.99 -0.19
CA ILE A 7 -37.10 24.04 -0.19
C ILE A 7 -36.72 25.44 -0.70
N MET A 8 -36.26 26.32 0.19
CA MET A 8 -35.59 27.55 -0.21
C MET A 8 -34.17 27.23 -0.67
N TYR A 9 -33.87 27.51 -1.94
CA TYR A 9 -32.50 27.62 -2.42
C TYR A 9 -31.89 28.94 -1.90
N PRO A 10 -30.64 28.96 -1.40
CA PRO A 10 -29.98 30.22 -1.04
C PRO A 10 -29.71 31.06 -2.29
N GLN A 11 -30.26 32.27 -2.34
CA GLN A 11 -29.93 33.30 -3.33
C GLN A 11 -28.49 33.76 -3.15
N GLU A 12 -27.87 34.06 -4.28
CA GLU A 12 -26.46 34.37 -4.46
C GLU A 12 -26.00 35.58 -3.63
N LEU A 13 -24.78 35.44 -3.09
CA LEU A 13 -24.09 36.46 -2.31
C LEU A 13 -23.56 37.54 -3.26
N THR A 14 -24.29 38.64 -3.41
CA THR A 14 -23.77 39.83 -4.12
C THR A 14 -22.97 40.69 -3.15
N ASP A 15 -21.73 40.96 -3.55
CA ASP A 15 -20.78 41.87 -2.94
C ASP A 15 -21.38 43.24 -2.59
N GLU A 16 -20.83 43.83 -1.52
CA GLU A 16 -20.46 45.24 -1.35
C GLU A 16 -20.76 45.79 0.05
N LYS A 17 -19.71 45.86 0.88
CA LYS A 17 -19.30 47.06 1.64
C LYS A 17 -18.08 46.74 2.51
N GLN A 18 -16.88 47.03 1.97
CA GLN A 18 -15.69 47.19 2.80
C GLN A 18 -15.57 48.65 3.23
N ILE A 19 -15.51 48.87 4.55
CA ILE A 19 -15.20 50.17 5.16
C ILE A 19 -13.68 50.37 5.07
N GLN A 20 -13.25 51.42 4.40
CA GLN A 20 -11.85 51.85 4.33
C GLN A 20 -11.47 52.65 5.59
N SER A 21 -10.47 52.17 6.32
CA SER A 21 -9.66 52.99 7.23
C SER A 21 -8.31 53.28 6.55
N PRO A 22 -7.80 54.53 6.57
CA PRO A 22 -6.59 54.88 5.85
C PRO A 22 -5.39 54.73 6.79
N ASP A 23 -4.52 53.75 6.53
CA ASP A 23 -3.09 53.92 6.76
C ASP A 23 -2.29 53.10 5.76
N THR A 24 -1.46 53.84 5.02
CA THR A 24 -0.81 53.42 3.79
C THR A 24 0.51 52.72 4.12
N ALA A 25 0.50 51.38 4.19
CA ALA A 25 1.71 50.59 4.02
C ALA A 25 1.59 49.81 2.71
N LYS A 26 2.43 50.18 1.73
CA LYS A 26 2.53 49.53 0.42
C LYS A 26 2.91 48.05 0.58
N ASN A 27 1.93 47.18 0.76
CA ASN A 27 2.10 45.74 0.66
C ASN A 27 1.89 45.30 -0.79
N THR A 28 2.93 45.45 -1.62
CA THR A 28 3.03 44.64 -2.83
C THR A 28 3.30 43.21 -2.38
N ILE A 29 2.23 42.44 -2.11
CA ILE A 29 2.33 40.99 -1.92
C ILE A 29 2.71 40.42 -3.29
N LYS A 30 4.02 40.32 -3.56
CA LYS A 30 4.52 39.54 -4.69
C LYS A 30 3.94 38.15 -4.51
N LYS A 31 3.10 37.69 -5.46
CA LYS A 31 2.62 36.32 -5.48
C LYS A 31 3.86 35.42 -5.45
N ALA A 32 4.08 34.75 -4.32
CA ALA A 32 5.17 33.80 -4.22
C ALA A 32 4.90 32.67 -5.23
N GLU A 33 5.93 32.28 -5.98
CA GLU A 33 5.87 31.09 -6.82
C GLU A 33 5.50 29.87 -5.96
N HIS A 34 4.90 28.87 -6.59
CA HIS A 34 4.49 27.64 -5.92
C HIS A 34 5.67 27.04 -5.12
N GLY A 35 5.42 26.72 -3.84
CA GLY A 35 6.44 26.17 -2.93
C GLY A 35 7.43 27.18 -2.33
N LYS A 36 7.40 28.47 -2.71
CA LYS A 36 8.34 29.51 -2.23
C LYS A 36 7.71 30.53 -1.29
N HIS A 37 6.50 30.27 -0.77
CA HIS A 37 5.85 31.19 0.13
C HIS A 37 6.63 31.30 1.46
N PRO A 38 6.97 32.51 1.94
CA PRO A 38 7.83 32.68 3.11
C PRO A 38 7.26 32.02 4.37
N ASN A 39 5.95 32.10 4.60
CA ASN A 39 5.31 31.42 5.74
C ASN A 39 5.36 29.89 5.62
N SER A 40 5.36 29.34 4.39
CA SER A 40 5.48 27.90 4.19
C SER A 40 6.90 27.43 4.48
N LEU A 41 7.91 28.15 3.98
CA LEU A 41 9.31 27.84 4.24
C LEU A 41 9.67 27.98 5.73
N ALA A 42 9.15 29.00 6.41
CA ALA A 42 9.38 29.20 7.85
C ALA A 42 8.82 28.07 8.73
N ASN A 43 7.79 27.35 8.26
CA ASN A 43 7.17 26.23 8.97
C ASN A 43 7.80 24.87 8.62
N LEU A 44 8.68 24.79 7.61
CA LEU A 44 9.37 23.56 7.26
C LEU A 44 10.58 23.35 8.18
N LYS A 45 10.63 22.20 8.85
CA LYS A 45 11.82 21.76 9.58
C LYS A 45 12.61 20.80 8.67
N PRO A 46 13.88 21.09 8.34
CA PRO A 46 14.72 20.14 7.62
C PRO A 46 14.91 18.89 8.49
N TYR A 47 14.91 17.71 7.85
CA TYR A 47 15.27 16.46 8.52
C TYR A 47 16.78 16.38 8.67
N GLU A 48 17.25 15.81 9.77
CA GLU A 48 18.68 15.55 9.96
C GLU A 48 19.20 14.63 8.85
N PRO A 49 20.41 14.86 8.30
CA PRO A 49 21.00 13.97 7.32
C PRO A 49 21.02 12.52 7.83
N GLY A 50 20.39 11.61 7.09
CA GLY A 50 20.24 10.20 7.48
C GLY A 50 18.93 9.86 8.19
N GLN A 51 18.08 10.85 8.49
CA GLN A 51 16.74 10.63 9.03
C GLN A 51 15.71 10.61 7.89
N SER A 52 15.00 9.49 7.75
CA SER A 52 13.87 9.39 6.81
C SER A 52 12.78 10.38 7.21
N GLY A 53 12.32 11.19 6.25
CA GLY A 53 11.18 12.10 6.44
C GLY A 53 9.85 11.38 6.71
N ASN A 54 9.83 10.05 6.57
CA ASN A 54 8.75 9.18 7.03
C ASN A 54 9.28 8.26 8.16
N PRO A 55 9.14 8.65 9.44
CA PRO A 55 9.53 7.82 10.59
C PRO A 55 8.76 6.50 10.64
N GLY A 56 7.56 6.44 10.05
CA GLY A 56 6.72 5.25 9.98
C GLY A 56 7.08 4.30 8.84
N GLY A 57 7.93 4.71 7.89
CA GLY A 57 8.46 3.90 6.79
C GLY A 57 7.43 2.99 6.10
N ARG A 58 7.93 1.90 5.49
CA ARG A 58 7.06 0.79 5.06
C ARG A 58 6.55 0.07 6.32
N PRO A 59 5.23 -0.18 6.47
CA PRO A 59 4.70 -0.82 7.67
C PRO A 59 5.40 -2.15 7.97
N THR A 60 6.06 -2.25 9.13
CA THR A 60 6.75 -3.45 9.62
C THR A 60 5.86 -4.31 10.54
N LYS A 61 4.53 -4.16 10.44
CA LYS A 61 3.54 -4.78 11.34
C LYS A 61 3.77 -6.28 11.56
N TYR A 62 4.33 -6.96 10.56
CA TYR A 62 4.60 -8.40 10.59
C TYR A 62 6.08 -8.76 10.43
N LYS A 63 7.02 -7.83 10.65
CA LYS A 63 8.45 -8.09 10.47
C LYS A 63 8.92 -9.30 11.31
N LYS A 64 8.57 -9.33 12.59
CA LYS A 64 8.90 -10.45 13.49
C LYS A 64 8.33 -11.79 13.01
N LEU A 65 7.11 -11.77 12.45
CA LEU A 65 6.49 -12.97 11.90
C LEU A 65 7.20 -13.41 10.61
N GLY A 66 7.54 -12.46 9.73
CA GLY A 66 8.34 -12.73 8.54
C GLY A 66 9.69 -13.37 8.87
N ASP A 67 10.40 -12.81 9.84
CA ASP A 67 11.70 -13.33 10.30
C ASP A 67 11.57 -14.75 10.86
N ALA A 68 10.50 -15.04 11.62
CA ALA A 68 10.23 -16.38 12.15
C ALA A 68 9.86 -17.39 11.04
N LEU A 69 9.04 -16.98 10.06
CA LEU A 69 8.62 -17.84 8.94
C LEU A 69 9.76 -18.12 7.96
N LEU A 70 10.72 -17.20 7.82
CA LEU A 70 11.85 -17.39 6.91
C LEU A 70 12.68 -18.64 7.27
N GLN A 71 12.72 -19.03 8.55
CA GLN A 71 13.36 -20.27 9.01
C GLN A 71 12.72 -21.54 8.46
N TYR A 72 11.46 -21.47 8.01
CA TYR A 72 10.74 -22.59 7.43
C TYR A 72 10.85 -22.63 5.90
N ALA A 73 11.28 -21.53 5.27
CA ALA A 73 11.29 -21.42 3.81
C ALA A 73 12.21 -22.46 3.14
N GLU A 74 13.30 -22.85 3.80
CA GLU A 74 14.25 -23.86 3.31
C GLU A 74 13.95 -25.29 3.81
N LYS A 75 12.92 -25.48 4.64
CA LYS A 75 12.57 -26.81 5.13
C LYS A 75 11.90 -27.60 4.02
N ARG A 76 12.04 -28.93 4.09
CA ARG A 76 11.44 -29.90 3.19
C ARG A 76 10.46 -30.76 3.97
N GLU A 77 9.34 -31.10 3.33
CA GLU A 77 8.38 -32.03 3.94
C GLU A 77 8.93 -33.45 3.85
N VAL A 78 8.72 -34.25 4.90
CA VAL A 78 8.88 -35.70 4.80
C VAL A 78 7.54 -36.27 4.35
N LYS A 79 7.51 -36.79 3.13
CA LYS A 79 6.32 -37.37 2.51
C LYS A 79 6.30 -38.88 2.74
N TYR A 80 5.10 -39.43 2.80
CA TYR A 80 4.83 -40.84 3.01
C TYR A 80 4.26 -41.40 1.70
N GLU A 81 4.97 -42.34 1.09
CA GLU A 81 4.50 -43.02 -0.11
C GLU A 81 4.58 -44.53 0.08
N TRP A 82 3.64 -45.23 -0.56
CA TRP A 82 3.60 -46.67 -0.56
C TRP A 82 4.60 -47.19 -1.60
N ASP A 83 5.65 -47.89 -1.16
CA ASP A 83 6.60 -48.54 -2.07
C ASP A 83 6.08 -49.93 -2.43
N GLU A 84 5.64 -50.11 -3.68
CA GLU A 84 5.16 -51.40 -4.19
C GLU A 84 6.21 -52.52 -4.13
N ASN A 85 7.51 -52.20 -4.14
CA ASN A 85 8.57 -53.21 -4.10
C ASN A 85 8.84 -53.70 -2.67
N GLN A 86 8.67 -52.83 -1.68
CA GLN A 86 8.92 -53.14 -0.27
C GLN A 86 7.64 -53.51 0.48
N GLU A 87 6.47 -53.31 -0.13
CA GLU A 87 5.14 -53.49 0.47
C GLU A 87 5.00 -52.76 1.81
N GLU A 88 5.64 -51.59 1.94
CA GLU A 88 5.63 -50.76 3.15
C GLU A 88 5.55 -49.26 2.79
N TYR A 89 5.07 -48.45 3.73
CA TYR A 89 5.16 -46.99 3.65
C TYR A 89 6.59 -46.54 3.93
N VAL A 90 7.21 -45.89 2.94
CA VAL A 90 8.53 -45.30 3.09
C VAL A 90 8.44 -43.79 3.27
N ASN A 91 9.32 -43.27 4.11
CA ASN A 91 9.51 -41.83 4.28
C ASN A 91 10.56 -41.36 3.29
N PHE A 92 10.23 -40.36 2.48
CA PHE A 92 11.21 -39.67 1.67
C PHE A 92 11.11 -38.17 1.90
N GLU A 93 12.25 -37.50 1.80
CA GLU A 93 12.31 -36.05 1.88
C GLU A 93 11.91 -35.48 0.52
N GLY A 94 10.98 -34.53 0.51
CA GLY A 94 10.55 -33.85 -0.71
C GLY A 94 11.72 -33.15 -1.40
N ASP A 95 11.72 -33.18 -2.73
CA ASP A 95 12.72 -32.50 -3.55
C ASP A 95 12.63 -30.98 -3.45
N ASP A 96 11.44 -30.47 -3.14
CA ASP A 96 11.14 -29.05 -3.05
C ASP A 96 11.14 -28.54 -1.61
N THR A 97 11.63 -27.32 -1.45
CA THR A 97 11.51 -26.55 -0.21
C THR A 97 10.10 -25.97 -0.07
N TYR A 98 9.68 -25.64 1.16
CA TYR A 98 8.39 -24.99 1.39
C TYR A 98 8.23 -23.68 0.59
N ARG A 99 9.33 -22.98 0.29
CA ARG A 99 9.28 -21.83 -0.59
C ARG A 99 8.80 -22.22 -1.99
N GLU A 100 9.39 -23.26 -2.56
CA GLU A 100 9.06 -23.75 -3.90
C GLU A 100 7.62 -24.28 -3.95
N GLU A 101 7.22 -25.06 -2.95
CA GLU A 101 5.84 -25.57 -2.84
C GLU A 101 4.81 -24.42 -2.78
N VAL A 102 5.08 -23.35 -2.02
CA VAL A 102 4.19 -22.18 -1.97
C VAL A 102 4.12 -21.48 -3.33
N LEU A 103 5.23 -21.38 -4.07
CA LEU A 103 5.23 -20.81 -5.42
C LEU A 103 4.41 -21.66 -6.38
N GLU A 104 4.49 -22.98 -6.29
CA GLU A 104 3.67 -23.90 -7.08
C GLU A 104 2.18 -23.75 -6.75
N VAL A 105 1.83 -23.71 -5.46
CA VAL A 105 0.45 -23.52 -5.00
C VAL A 105 -0.12 -22.19 -5.50
N ILE A 106 0.67 -21.12 -5.54
CA ILE A 106 0.25 -19.83 -6.13
C ILE A 106 -0.17 -20.03 -7.59
N TRP A 107 0.61 -20.74 -8.38
CA TRP A 107 0.28 -21.05 -9.77
C TRP A 107 -0.95 -21.94 -9.90
N GLN A 108 -1.05 -23.02 -9.11
CA GLN A 108 -2.20 -23.92 -9.12
C GLN A 108 -3.49 -23.16 -8.79
N ARG A 109 -3.50 -22.38 -7.71
CA ARG A 109 -4.65 -21.54 -7.31
C ARG A 109 -5.04 -20.52 -8.37
N ALA A 110 -4.05 -19.90 -9.03
CA ALA A 110 -4.33 -18.97 -10.12
C ALA A 110 -4.97 -19.68 -11.32
N ARG A 111 -4.47 -20.87 -11.69
CA ARG A 111 -5.03 -21.70 -12.77
C ARG A 111 -6.46 -22.16 -12.47
N ASP A 112 -6.77 -22.44 -11.22
CA ASP A 112 -8.13 -22.77 -10.76
C ASP A 112 -9.10 -21.57 -10.82
N GLY A 113 -8.62 -20.38 -11.20
CA GLY A 113 -9.42 -19.16 -11.36
C GLY A 113 -9.50 -18.30 -10.10
N ASN A 114 -8.63 -18.51 -9.11
CA ASN A 114 -8.61 -17.64 -7.93
C ASN A 114 -8.02 -16.26 -8.27
N ILE A 115 -8.93 -15.28 -8.36
CA ILE A 115 -8.63 -13.90 -8.79
C ILE A 115 -7.49 -13.26 -7.99
N LYS A 116 -7.35 -13.55 -6.70
CA LYS A 116 -6.27 -12.94 -5.89
C LYS A 116 -4.88 -13.37 -6.32
N TYR A 117 -4.73 -14.64 -6.72
CA TYR A 117 -3.44 -15.17 -7.18
C TYR A 117 -3.16 -14.75 -8.62
N VAL A 118 -4.19 -14.66 -9.48
CA VAL A 118 -4.07 -14.05 -10.82
C VAL A 118 -3.67 -12.57 -10.70
N GLU A 119 -4.35 -11.83 -9.82
CA GLU A 119 -3.95 -10.59 -9.13
C GLU A 119 -2.44 -10.43 -9.01
N LEU A 120 -1.92 -11.22 -8.07
CA LEU A 120 -0.53 -11.23 -7.67
C LEU A 120 0.42 -11.49 -8.85
N LEU A 121 0.14 -12.51 -9.66
CA LEU A 121 0.99 -12.88 -10.79
C LEU A 121 1.02 -11.79 -11.87
N ALA A 122 -0.11 -11.14 -12.16
CA ALA A 122 -0.19 -10.03 -13.10
C ALA A 122 0.61 -8.82 -12.60
N GLN A 123 0.50 -8.47 -11.32
CA GLN A 123 1.27 -7.35 -10.73
C GLN A 123 2.78 -7.58 -10.78
N LEU A 124 3.21 -8.84 -10.74
CA LEU A 124 4.62 -9.22 -10.84
C LEU A 124 5.12 -9.34 -12.30
N GLY A 125 4.24 -9.18 -13.30
CA GLY A 125 4.58 -9.40 -14.71
C GLY A 125 4.82 -10.87 -15.08
N CYS A 126 4.39 -11.81 -14.24
CA CYS A 126 4.60 -13.24 -14.47
C CYS A 126 3.71 -13.82 -15.58
N LEU A 127 2.70 -13.08 -16.02
CA LEU A 127 1.76 -13.48 -17.06
C LEU A 127 2.06 -12.82 -18.42
N ASP A 128 3.05 -11.93 -18.49
CA ASP A 128 3.42 -11.25 -19.72
C ASP A 128 4.24 -12.19 -20.63
N ALA A 129 3.97 -12.14 -21.93
CA ALA A 129 4.77 -12.88 -22.90
C ALA A 129 6.20 -12.31 -22.94
N LYS A 130 7.20 -13.19 -23.07
CA LYS A 130 8.61 -12.81 -23.20
C LYS A 130 8.92 -12.16 -24.55
#